data_AF-A0A517THK5-F1
#
_entry.id   AF-A0A517THK5-F1
#
_cell.length_a   1.000
_cell.length_b   1.000
_cell.length_c   1.000
_cell.angle_alpha   90.00
_cell.angle_beta   90.00
_cell.angle_gamma   90.00
#
_symmetry.space_group_name_H-M   'P 1'
#
loop_
_entity.id
_entity.type
_entity.pdbx_description
1 polymer ?
#
loop_
_entity_poly.entity_id
_entity_poly.type
_entity_poly.pdbx_seq_one_letter_code
_entity_poly.pdbx_strand_id
1 'polypeptide(L)'
;MKAWLSAALPLASLAAILLSGRASRANESFSIVALPDTQNYVNNFNNAALFAQQTQWIADQVQTAGNPRNLQFVTHLGDVVSNGDELIQMLRADTAMDTLDGVIPYGVLPGNHDYASTGSKTTGTDLYVEYFGPDRFADKSWYGGADPSGNNSYQRFSAGGYDFIHMSLEWQPTVNAPFREISPVDWAQSVLDANPDTPFILSTHEHIDDSPAGRSGSGEALWNELIRTNDQVFMVLNGHYHSVGGSNDGEYHQTSLNDADRPVFEVLQDYQDYPNGGDGWLRLIEFDIPENKIRFETYSPVLDQFQTETVQDVGAFASQFDFDIDFAGRLAPIDIPDPPFDPGDQPTFVFQQGRDNYAGTLDKELRSSGGDSTNGGAFEISVDGDDGSPGQQPNQALIGFDDLVGVTVGEMPAGAQIDKATIRLEVTNQGSGFTVHEMLVGWDEGDTWQSFGAGVQANDVEAKADATATVGANNSSSNVPVGSLEIDVTTTIQAILDGELINNGWLLTPFPDGTNGLDFFTSEFEGVDLRPSLEVFTLPGDYNLDGIVDEVDYQVWRSAYGTTGFSLADGNRNGEVDAADYAIWRDGLESIATTGVPECPACLSCLCLAVMMFTKRP
;
A
#
# COMPACT_ATOMS: atom_id res chain seq x y z
N MET A 1 10.57 -51.00 -52.91
CA MET A 1 9.38 -50.38 -52.29
C MET A 1 9.05 -51.17 -51.03
N LYS A 2 9.46 -50.69 -49.85
CA LYS A 2 9.04 -51.22 -48.54
C LYS A 2 8.54 -50.02 -47.74
N ALA A 3 7.27 -50.05 -47.38
CA ALA A 3 6.58 -49.01 -46.63
C ALA A 3 6.92 -49.13 -45.14
N TRP A 4 7.21 -48.00 -44.51
CA TRP A 4 7.31 -47.86 -43.06
C TRP A 4 5.94 -47.37 -42.55
N LEU A 5 5.34 -48.12 -41.62
CA LEU A 5 4.19 -47.65 -40.83
C LEU A 5 4.72 -46.82 -39.66
N SER A 6 4.35 -45.54 -39.60
CA SER A 6 4.45 -44.73 -38.38
C SER A 6 3.20 -44.94 -37.54
N ALA A 7 3.38 -45.44 -36.32
CA ALA A 7 2.31 -45.47 -35.31
C ALA A 7 2.23 -44.09 -34.65
N ALA A 8 1.16 -43.34 -34.96
CA ALA A 8 0.78 -42.17 -34.19
C ALA A 8 0.01 -42.63 -32.95
N LEU A 9 0.57 -42.41 -31.76
CA LEU A 9 -0.20 -42.45 -30.51
C LEU A 9 -1.14 -41.22 -30.49
N PRO A 10 -2.42 -41.36 -30.12
CA PRO A 10 -3.36 -40.25 -30.17
C PRO A 10 -3.08 -39.27 -29.01
N LEU A 11 -2.92 -37.98 -29.33
CA LEU A 11 -2.76 -36.88 -28.36
C LEU A 11 -3.87 -36.83 -27.28
N ALA A 12 -5.04 -37.44 -27.55
CA ALA A 12 -6.15 -37.52 -26.61
C ALA A 12 -5.82 -38.30 -25.33
N SER A 13 -4.91 -39.28 -25.38
CA SER A 13 -4.54 -40.06 -24.19
C SER A 13 -3.58 -39.31 -23.25
N LEU A 14 -2.79 -38.36 -23.76
CA LEU A 14 -1.87 -37.58 -22.91
C LEU A 14 -2.62 -36.49 -22.12
N ALA A 15 -3.58 -35.81 -22.77
CA ALA A 15 -4.45 -34.83 -22.12
C ALA A 15 -5.35 -35.48 -21.06
N ALA A 16 -5.90 -36.67 -21.32
CA ALA A 16 -6.71 -37.40 -20.33
C ALA A 16 -5.90 -37.84 -19.11
N ILE A 17 -4.63 -38.21 -19.28
CA ILE A 17 -3.71 -38.56 -18.16
C ILE A 17 -3.35 -37.31 -17.34
N LEU A 18 -3.09 -36.17 -18.00
CA LEU A 18 -2.82 -34.88 -17.34
C LEU A 18 -4.05 -34.34 -16.58
N LEU A 19 -5.26 -34.45 -17.15
CA LEU A 19 -6.50 -34.09 -16.44
C LEU A 19 -6.81 -35.05 -15.28
N SER A 20 -6.52 -36.34 -15.41
CA SER A 20 -6.72 -37.30 -14.30
C SER A 20 -5.73 -37.12 -13.14
N GLY A 21 -4.51 -36.63 -13.40
CA GLY A 21 -3.53 -36.31 -12.36
C GLY A 21 -3.83 -35.01 -11.60
N ARG A 22 -4.38 -33.98 -12.28
CA ARG A 22 -4.92 -32.78 -11.60
C ARG A 22 -6.15 -33.10 -10.75
N ALA A 23 -7.04 -33.96 -11.23
CA ALA A 23 -8.24 -34.36 -10.48
C ALA A 23 -7.93 -35.29 -9.29
N SER A 24 -6.78 -35.98 -9.25
CA SER A 24 -6.41 -36.84 -8.11
C SER A 24 -5.69 -36.11 -6.98
N ARG A 25 -5.27 -34.85 -7.17
CA ARG A 25 -4.55 -34.02 -6.18
C ARG A 25 -5.40 -32.91 -5.54
N ALA A 26 -6.63 -32.70 -6.01
CA ALA A 26 -7.56 -31.79 -5.36
C ALA A 26 -7.92 -32.34 -3.97
N ASN A 27 -7.80 -31.53 -2.91
CA ASN A 27 -7.98 -31.89 -1.49
C ASN A 27 -6.88 -32.74 -0.83
N GLU A 28 -5.67 -32.80 -1.36
CA GLU A 28 -4.54 -33.37 -0.61
C GLU A 28 -3.94 -32.31 0.33
N SER A 29 -3.67 -32.70 1.59
CA SER A 29 -2.92 -31.86 2.52
C SER A 29 -1.52 -31.59 1.99
N PHE A 30 -0.99 -30.40 2.25
CA PHE A 30 0.35 -30.01 1.86
C PHE A 30 1.01 -29.18 2.95
N SER A 31 2.34 -29.04 2.87
CA SER A 31 3.06 -28.23 3.84
C SER A 31 3.98 -27.21 3.19
N ILE A 32 4.20 -26.11 3.90
CA ILE A 32 5.29 -25.17 3.67
C ILE A 32 6.20 -25.15 4.89
N VAL A 33 7.43 -24.65 4.71
CA VAL A 33 8.43 -24.53 5.77
C VAL A 33 8.82 -23.07 5.93
N ALA A 34 8.83 -22.55 7.16
CA ALA A 34 9.42 -21.25 7.46
C ALA A 34 10.78 -21.41 8.17
N LEU A 35 11.79 -20.70 7.66
CA LEU A 35 13.14 -20.62 8.18
C LEU A 35 13.38 -19.20 8.71
N PRO A 36 13.25 -18.97 10.02
CA PRO A 36 13.54 -17.66 10.60
C PRO A 36 15.00 -17.50 10.99
N ASP A 37 15.48 -16.26 10.89
CA ASP A 37 16.62 -15.72 11.63
C ASP A 37 17.83 -16.68 11.73
N THR A 38 18.49 -16.91 10.60
CA THR A 38 19.61 -17.87 10.49
C THR A 38 20.98 -17.24 10.74
N GLN A 39 21.01 -15.95 11.06
CA GLN A 39 22.20 -15.14 11.21
C GLN A 39 23.22 -15.72 12.21
N ASN A 40 22.75 -16.38 13.27
CA ASN A 40 23.58 -17.03 14.28
C ASN A 40 24.18 -18.38 13.85
N TYR A 41 23.67 -18.99 12.78
CA TYR A 41 24.31 -20.16 12.17
C TYR A 41 25.51 -19.75 11.32
N VAL A 42 25.42 -18.62 10.60
CA VAL A 42 26.42 -18.24 9.61
C VAL A 42 27.53 -17.34 10.17
N ASN A 43 27.27 -16.60 11.26
CA ASN A 43 28.30 -15.77 11.91
C ASN A 43 29.41 -16.58 12.60
N ASN A 44 29.17 -17.87 12.87
CA ASN A 44 30.10 -18.78 13.52
C ASN A 44 30.33 -20.05 12.70
N PHE A 45 31.60 -20.34 12.38
CA PHE A 45 31.96 -21.54 11.61
C PHE A 45 31.45 -22.85 12.25
N ASN A 46 31.39 -22.93 13.58
CA ASN A 46 30.96 -24.15 14.27
C ASN A 46 29.46 -24.42 14.14
N ASN A 47 28.65 -23.38 13.89
CA ASN A 47 27.20 -23.49 13.76
C ASN A 47 26.74 -23.59 12.31
N ALA A 48 27.59 -23.23 11.33
CA ALA A 48 27.20 -23.15 9.92
C ALA A 48 26.62 -24.47 9.36
N ALA A 49 27.01 -25.62 9.91
CA ALA A 49 26.45 -26.91 9.53
C ALA A 49 24.98 -27.07 9.91
N LEU A 50 24.45 -26.32 10.88
CA LEU A 50 23.05 -26.39 11.32
C LEU A 50 22.11 -25.92 10.20
N PHE A 51 22.42 -24.78 9.56
CA PHE A 51 21.63 -24.25 8.46
C PHE A 51 21.62 -25.22 7.26
N ALA A 52 22.79 -25.74 6.88
CA ALA A 52 22.88 -26.75 5.82
C ALA A 52 22.12 -28.06 6.16
N GLN A 53 22.05 -28.45 7.44
CA GLN A 53 21.26 -29.60 7.85
C GLN A 53 19.75 -29.34 7.74
N GLN A 54 19.28 -28.12 8.00
CA GLN A 54 17.87 -27.75 7.79
C GLN A 54 17.49 -27.87 6.31
N THR A 55 18.25 -27.22 5.42
CA THR A 55 17.94 -27.22 3.98
C THR A 55 18.13 -28.60 3.35
N GLN A 56 19.13 -29.37 3.78
CA GLN A 56 19.30 -30.75 3.33
C GLN A 56 18.14 -31.63 3.79
N TRP A 57 17.68 -31.50 5.03
CA TRP A 57 16.52 -32.25 5.50
C TRP A 57 15.27 -31.92 4.67
N ILE A 58 15.03 -30.64 4.35
CA ILE A 58 13.93 -30.23 3.48
C ILE A 58 14.06 -30.89 2.10
N ALA A 59 15.24 -30.83 1.48
CA ALA A 59 15.49 -31.46 0.19
C ALA A 59 15.25 -32.98 0.24
N ASP A 60 15.70 -33.64 1.31
CA ASP A 60 15.49 -35.07 1.52
C ASP A 60 14.01 -35.42 1.70
N GLN A 61 13.22 -34.59 2.40
CA GLN A 61 11.77 -34.78 2.52
C GLN A 61 11.07 -34.71 1.15
N VAL A 62 11.43 -33.73 0.32
CA VAL A 62 10.88 -33.55 -1.03
C VAL A 62 11.24 -34.72 -1.94
N GLN A 63 12.50 -35.18 -1.87
CA GLN A 63 13.03 -36.23 -2.74
C GLN A 63 12.69 -37.65 -2.26
N THR A 64 12.32 -37.83 -0.99
CA THR A 64 11.86 -39.11 -0.46
C THR A 64 10.65 -39.59 -1.26
N ALA A 65 10.65 -40.87 -1.64
CA ALA A 65 9.62 -41.44 -2.48
C ALA A 65 8.21 -41.17 -1.92
N GLY A 66 7.42 -40.40 -2.66
CA GLY A 66 6.06 -40.02 -2.30
C GLY A 66 5.91 -38.70 -1.55
N ASN A 67 7.01 -37.99 -1.22
CA ASN A 67 7.03 -36.72 -0.46
C ASN A 67 6.02 -36.77 0.71
N PRO A 68 6.33 -37.49 1.80
CA PRO A 68 5.34 -37.88 2.81
C PRO A 68 4.70 -36.69 3.54
N ARG A 69 5.35 -35.53 3.54
CA ARG A 69 4.82 -34.26 4.07
C ARG A 69 4.25 -33.34 3.00
N ASN A 70 4.32 -33.77 1.75
CA ASN A 70 3.91 -33.01 0.58
C ASN A 70 4.41 -31.55 0.65
N LEU A 71 5.72 -31.37 0.89
CA LEU A 71 6.33 -30.04 0.97
C LEU A 71 6.24 -29.34 -0.39
N GLN A 72 5.71 -28.11 -0.42
CA GLN A 72 5.45 -27.34 -1.65
C GLN A 72 6.21 -26.02 -1.73
N PHE A 73 6.57 -25.43 -0.60
CA PHE A 73 7.23 -24.13 -0.54
C PHE A 73 8.12 -23.99 0.69
N VAL A 74 9.17 -23.16 0.59
CA VAL A 74 9.98 -22.71 1.74
C VAL A 74 10.03 -21.18 1.77
N THR A 75 9.84 -20.56 2.92
CA THR A 75 10.06 -19.12 3.11
C THR A 75 11.18 -18.88 4.11
N HIS A 76 12.10 -17.98 3.81
CA HIS A 76 13.09 -17.47 4.76
C HIS A 76 12.68 -16.07 5.22
N LEU A 77 12.61 -15.85 6.54
CA LEU A 77 11.96 -14.68 7.13
C LEU A 77 12.92 -13.52 7.46
N GLY A 78 14.00 -13.37 6.69
CA GLY A 78 15.02 -12.35 6.94
C GLY A 78 16.12 -12.77 7.92
N ASP A 79 17.05 -11.84 8.14
CA ASP A 79 18.27 -12.03 8.90
C ASP A 79 19.03 -13.29 8.46
N VAL A 80 19.33 -13.32 7.16
CA VAL A 80 20.09 -14.39 6.52
C VAL A 80 21.54 -14.40 7.05
N VAL A 81 22.09 -13.21 7.29
CA VAL A 81 23.42 -13.00 7.88
C VAL A 81 23.36 -12.08 9.08
N SER A 82 24.39 -12.11 9.93
CA SER A 82 24.48 -11.26 11.13
C SER A 82 25.10 -9.90 10.82
N ASN A 83 25.77 -9.78 9.68
CA ASN A 83 26.30 -8.53 9.15
C ASN A 83 26.24 -8.58 7.61
N GLY A 84 25.42 -7.71 7.02
CA GLY A 84 25.14 -7.65 5.59
C GLY A 84 26.35 -7.38 4.69
N ASP A 85 27.47 -6.86 5.23
CA ASP A 85 28.71 -6.63 4.46
C ASP A 85 29.76 -7.75 4.65
N GLU A 86 29.46 -8.77 5.46
CA GLU A 86 30.41 -9.87 5.74
C GLU A 86 30.23 -11.03 4.74
N LEU A 87 30.97 -10.95 3.63
CA LEU A 87 30.93 -11.94 2.53
C LEU A 87 31.05 -13.41 2.99
N ILE A 88 31.84 -13.70 4.03
CA ILE A 88 31.98 -15.08 4.53
C ILE A 88 30.68 -15.61 5.14
N GLN A 89 29.89 -14.76 5.78
CA GLN A 89 28.57 -15.15 6.29
C GLN A 89 27.61 -15.38 5.12
N MET A 90 27.62 -14.46 4.13
CA MET A 90 26.79 -14.56 2.93
C MET A 90 27.07 -15.85 2.15
N LEU A 91 28.34 -16.20 1.92
CA LEU A 91 28.71 -17.45 1.25
C LEU A 91 28.28 -18.71 2.01
N ARG A 92 28.23 -18.66 3.35
CA ARG A 92 27.73 -19.80 4.15
C ARG A 92 26.22 -19.95 4.01
N ALA A 93 25.49 -18.83 4.05
CA ALA A 93 24.05 -18.82 3.82
C ALA A 93 23.71 -19.31 2.40
N ASP A 94 24.40 -18.77 1.39
CA ASP A 94 24.27 -19.16 -0.01
C ASP A 94 24.49 -20.67 -0.19
N THR A 95 25.58 -21.20 0.35
CA THR A 95 25.88 -22.65 0.29
C THR A 95 24.78 -23.50 0.94
N ALA A 96 24.20 -23.05 2.06
CA ALA A 96 23.10 -23.77 2.69
C ALA A 96 21.84 -23.74 1.82
N MET A 97 21.46 -22.56 1.33
CA MET A 97 20.25 -22.35 0.53
C MET A 97 20.33 -22.94 -0.89
N ASP A 98 21.52 -23.04 -1.50
CA ASP A 98 21.77 -23.70 -2.80
C ASP A 98 21.30 -25.15 -2.82
N THR A 99 21.19 -25.79 -1.65
CA THR A 99 20.60 -27.13 -1.51
C THR A 99 19.14 -27.21 -1.98
N LEU A 100 18.40 -26.09 -1.91
CA LEU A 100 16.99 -26.01 -2.32
C LEU A 100 16.83 -25.68 -3.82
N ASP A 101 17.89 -25.22 -4.49
CA ASP A 101 17.85 -24.81 -5.89
C ASP A 101 17.47 -25.98 -6.80
N GLY A 102 16.38 -25.81 -7.54
CA GLY A 102 15.83 -26.86 -8.41
C GLY A 102 15.16 -28.02 -7.69
N VAL A 103 15.01 -27.95 -6.36
CA VAL A 103 14.34 -28.97 -5.53
C VAL A 103 12.92 -28.54 -5.16
N ILE A 104 12.77 -27.32 -4.63
CA ILE A 104 11.48 -26.79 -4.15
C ILE A 104 11.43 -25.26 -4.42
N PRO A 105 10.27 -24.67 -4.77
CA PRO A 105 10.12 -23.22 -4.79
C PRO A 105 10.37 -22.62 -3.41
N TYR A 106 11.02 -21.47 -3.36
CA TYR A 106 11.23 -20.74 -2.12
C TYR A 106 11.35 -19.23 -2.31
N GLY A 107 11.09 -18.50 -1.23
CA GLY A 107 11.29 -17.05 -1.12
C GLY A 107 12.28 -16.72 -0.01
N VAL A 108 13.02 -15.63 -0.19
CA VAL A 108 13.93 -15.04 0.81
C VAL A 108 13.67 -13.54 0.82
N LEU A 109 13.74 -12.92 1.99
CA LEU A 109 13.67 -11.47 2.18
C LEU A 109 14.86 -11.01 3.05
N PRO A 110 15.32 -9.74 2.96
CA PRO A 110 16.34 -9.23 3.87
C PRO A 110 15.73 -8.73 5.19
N GLY A 111 16.36 -9.13 6.30
CA GLY A 111 16.11 -8.61 7.65
C GLY A 111 16.96 -7.39 7.98
N ASN A 112 16.89 -6.90 9.22
CA ASN A 112 17.65 -5.71 9.62
C ASN A 112 19.17 -5.97 9.64
N HIS A 113 19.63 -7.21 9.80
CA HIS A 113 21.05 -7.55 9.75
C HIS A 113 21.62 -7.74 8.35
N ASP A 114 20.77 -7.88 7.33
CA ASP A 114 21.18 -8.10 5.93
C ASP A 114 21.59 -6.81 5.20
N TYR A 115 21.34 -5.64 5.82
CA TYR A 115 21.87 -4.36 5.35
C TYR A 115 23.36 -4.21 5.71
N ALA A 116 24.12 -3.50 4.86
CA ALA A 116 25.57 -3.34 5.02
C ALA A 116 25.96 -2.76 6.40
N SER A 117 25.13 -1.88 6.95
CA SER A 117 25.10 -1.59 8.39
C SER A 117 23.77 -2.07 8.97
N THR A 118 23.85 -2.95 9.97
CA THR A 118 22.68 -3.48 10.69
C THR A 118 21.72 -2.37 11.10
N GLY A 119 20.44 -2.55 10.78
CA GLY A 119 19.36 -1.61 11.10
C GLY A 119 19.36 -0.32 10.28
N SER A 120 20.16 -0.22 9.21
CA SER A 120 20.29 1.00 8.41
C SER A 120 19.98 0.76 6.93
N LYS A 121 18.71 1.01 6.57
CA LYS A 121 18.24 0.89 5.18
C LYS A 121 19.03 1.72 4.16
N THR A 122 19.58 2.86 4.59
CA THR A 122 20.34 3.77 3.71
C THR A 122 21.67 3.19 3.24
N THR A 123 22.15 2.12 3.88
CA THR A 123 23.40 1.45 3.49
C THR A 123 23.24 0.40 2.40
N GLY A 124 22.00 0.06 2.05
CA GLY A 124 21.71 -0.92 0.99
C GLY A 124 21.99 -2.37 1.40
N THR A 125 21.72 -3.26 0.45
CA THR A 125 21.68 -4.73 0.59
C THR A 125 22.49 -5.40 -0.54
N ASP A 126 23.55 -4.76 -1.03
CA ASP A 126 24.26 -5.19 -2.25
C ASP A 126 24.66 -6.68 -2.23
N LEU A 127 25.24 -7.18 -1.13
CA LEU A 127 25.58 -8.61 -0.99
C LEU A 127 24.34 -9.49 -0.90
N TYR A 128 23.27 -9.05 -0.25
CA TYR A 128 22.03 -9.82 -0.24
C TYR A 128 21.46 -9.95 -1.66
N VAL A 129 21.37 -8.84 -2.41
CA VAL A 129 20.83 -8.84 -3.78
C VAL A 129 21.70 -9.66 -4.73
N GLU A 130 23.02 -9.65 -4.58
CA GLU A 130 23.93 -10.47 -5.40
C GLU A 130 23.66 -11.98 -5.24
N TYR A 131 23.35 -12.45 -4.02
CA TYR A 131 23.25 -13.88 -3.72
C TYR A 131 21.81 -14.41 -3.57
N PHE A 132 20.86 -13.53 -3.26
CA PHE A 132 19.45 -13.87 -2.99
C PHE A 132 18.47 -12.99 -3.76
N GLY A 133 18.95 -12.09 -4.61
CA GLY A 133 18.12 -11.25 -5.47
C GLY A 133 17.67 -11.95 -6.77
N PRO A 134 17.12 -11.17 -7.73
CA PRO A 134 16.41 -11.71 -8.88
C PRO A 134 17.21 -12.66 -9.78
N ASP A 135 18.52 -12.43 -9.90
CA ASP A 135 19.40 -13.24 -10.77
C ASP A 135 19.42 -14.73 -10.37
N ARG A 136 19.25 -15.04 -9.08
CA ARG A 136 19.16 -16.42 -8.58
C ARG A 136 17.92 -17.15 -9.09
N PHE A 137 16.83 -16.41 -9.30
CA PHE A 137 15.51 -16.96 -9.58
C PHE A 137 15.04 -16.75 -11.02
N ALA A 138 15.74 -15.94 -11.82
CA ALA A 138 15.29 -15.48 -13.12
C ALA A 138 14.94 -16.60 -14.13
N ASP A 139 15.54 -17.79 -14.00
CA ASP A 139 15.26 -18.95 -14.85
C ASP A 139 14.19 -19.90 -14.29
N LYS A 140 13.66 -19.63 -13.09
CA LYS A 140 12.70 -20.48 -12.41
C LYS A 140 11.28 -20.10 -12.83
N SER A 141 10.53 -21.06 -13.37
CA SER A 141 9.17 -20.82 -13.88
C SER A 141 8.15 -20.41 -12.82
N TRP A 142 8.46 -20.63 -11.54
CA TRP A 142 7.64 -20.23 -10.39
C TRP A 142 7.99 -18.84 -9.86
N TYR A 143 9.07 -18.22 -10.33
CA TYR A 143 9.44 -16.86 -9.92
C TYR A 143 8.54 -15.84 -10.62
N GLY A 144 7.84 -15.03 -9.84
CA GLY A 144 6.89 -14.05 -10.33
C GLY A 144 7.50 -12.70 -10.68
N GLY A 145 8.59 -12.34 -10.01
CA GLY A 145 9.31 -11.09 -10.22
C GLY A 145 9.79 -10.49 -8.89
N ALA A 146 10.44 -9.33 -9.00
CA ALA A 146 10.91 -8.53 -7.89
C ALA A 146 10.68 -7.05 -8.14
N ASP A 147 10.75 -6.28 -7.06
CA ASP A 147 10.83 -4.83 -7.15
C ASP A 147 12.17 -4.38 -7.78
N PRO A 148 12.29 -3.11 -8.21
CA PRO A 148 13.52 -2.63 -8.82
C PRO A 148 14.77 -2.74 -7.94
N SER A 149 14.60 -2.82 -6.62
CA SER A 149 15.74 -3.00 -5.69
C SER A 149 16.23 -4.44 -5.61
N GLY A 150 15.38 -5.42 -5.93
CA GLY A 150 15.68 -6.84 -5.78
C GLY A 150 15.53 -7.37 -4.36
N ASN A 151 15.09 -6.54 -3.41
CA ASN A 151 14.86 -6.93 -2.01
C ASN A 151 13.49 -7.57 -1.79
N ASN A 152 12.51 -7.20 -2.63
CA ASN A 152 11.15 -7.68 -2.54
C ASN A 152 10.86 -8.57 -3.73
N SER A 153 10.21 -9.71 -3.51
CA SER A 153 9.91 -10.64 -4.59
C SER A 153 8.66 -11.45 -4.32
N TYR A 154 8.11 -12.06 -5.37
CA TYR A 154 7.00 -12.99 -5.22
C TYR A 154 7.20 -14.25 -6.05
N GLN A 155 6.62 -15.35 -5.56
CA GLN A 155 6.70 -16.67 -6.15
C GLN A 155 5.29 -17.27 -6.26
N ARG A 156 5.08 -18.12 -7.27
CA ARG A 156 3.83 -18.83 -7.51
C ARG A 156 4.00 -20.31 -7.22
N PHE A 157 3.05 -20.92 -6.52
CA PHE A 157 3.01 -22.36 -6.35
C PHE A 157 1.57 -22.88 -6.31
N SER A 158 1.38 -24.15 -6.62
CA SER A 158 0.05 -24.79 -6.67
C SER A 158 0.02 -26.00 -5.73
N ALA A 159 -0.94 -26.03 -4.82
CA ALA A 159 -1.03 -27.08 -3.80
C ALA A 159 -2.47 -27.25 -3.29
N GLY A 160 -2.85 -28.46 -2.89
CA GLY A 160 -4.19 -28.74 -2.33
C GLY A 160 -5.38 -28.47 -3.27
N GLY A 161 -5.14 -28.16 -4.54
CA GLY A 161 -6.16 -27.72 -5.50
C GLY A 161 -6.27 -26.20 -5.67
N TYR A 162 -5.42 -25.43 -5.01
CA TYR A 162 -5.36 -23.96 -5.09
C TYR A 162 -4.04 -23.51 -5.72
N ASP A 163 -4.07 -22.33 -6.33
CA ASP A 163 -2.90 -21.59 -6.79
C ASP A 163 -2.65 -20.46 -5.78
N PHE A 164 -1.40 -20.29 -5.35
CA PHE A 164 -1.00 -19.30 -4.35
C PHE A 164 0.08 -18.38 -4.92
N ILE A 165 0.11 -17.16 -4.38
CA ILE A 165 1.28 -16.30 -4.43
C ILE A 165 1.88 -16.21 -3.02
N HIS A 166 3.18 -16.48 -2.92
CA HIS A 166 3.97 -16.12 -1.76
C HIS A 166 4.69 -14.82 -2.06
N MET A 167 4.57 -13.81 -1.19
CA MET A 167 5.25 -12.53 -1.33
C MET A 167 6.24 -12.36 -0.18
N SER A 168 7.47 -11.99 -0.52
CA SER A 168 8.57 -11.70 0.39
C SER A 168 8.84 -10.21 0.36
N LEU A 169 8.55 -9.52 1.47
CA LEU A 169 8.85 -8.10 1.66
C LEU A 169 10.01 -7.93 2.64
N GLU A 170 10.88 -6.97 2.36
CA GLU A 170 12.00 -6.63 3.24
C GLU A 170 11.56 -6.15 4.63
N TRP A 171 12.50 -6.13 5.57
CA TRP A 171 12.32 -5.50 6.88
C TRP A 171 11.74 -4.08 6.76
N GLN A 172 10.68 -3.81 7.53
CA GLN A 172 9.96 -2.53 7.57
C GLN A 172 9.57 -1.98 6.18
N PRO A 173 8.76 -2.69 5.38
CA PRO A 173 8.53 -2.34 3.98
C PRO A 173 7.85 -0.98 3.79
N THR A 174 7.16 -0.46 4.80
CA THR A 174 6.53 0.87 4.82
C THR A 174 7.54 2.01 4.99
N VAL A 175 8.77 1.72 5.44
CA VAL A 175 9.87 2.70 5.52
C VAL A 175 10.68 2.62 4.23
N ASN A 176 10.41 3.55 3.30
CA ASN A 176 11.10 3.58 2.02
C ASN A 176 12.55 4.07 2.15
N ALA A 177 13.48 3.41 1.47
CA ALA A 177 14.86 3.88 1.41
C ALA A 177 14.95 5.14 0.52
N PRO A 178 15.77 6.15 0.87
CA PRO A 178 15.74 7.46 0.21
C PRO A 178 16.18 7.45 -1.27
N PHE A 179 16.68 6.32 -1.77
CA PHE A 179 17.14 6.16 -3.15
C PHE A 179 16.13 5.40 -4.03
N ARG A 180 14.97 5.02 -3.49
CA ARG A 180 13.96 4.26 -4.23
C ARG A 180 12.88 5.15 -4.79
N GLU A 181 12.63 4.97 -6.08
CA GLU A 181 11.55 5.63 -6.82
C GLU A 181 10.18 5.04 -6.49
N ILE A 182 10.10 3.71 -6.32
CA ILE A 182 8.87 2.99 -5.96
C ILE A 182 9.06 2.39 -4.56
N SER A 183 8.10 2.63 -3.65
CA SER A 183 8.15 2.03 -2.32
C SER A 183 7.87 0.52 -2.38
N PRO A 184 8.38 -0.29 -1.43
CA PRO A 184 8.05 -1.71 -1.35
C PRO A 184 6.54 -1.98 -1.26
N VAL A 185 5.79 -1.10 -0.58
CA VAL A 185 4.33 -1.21 -0.42
C VAL A 185 3.62 -0.95 -1.74
N ASP A 186 3.99 0.10 -2.49
CA ASP A 186 3.37 0.39 -3.79
C ASP A 186 3.64 -0.74 -4.80
N TRP A 187 4.86 -1.27 -4.79
CA TRP A 187 5.19 -2.45 -5.60
C TRP A 187 4.36 -3.66 -5.19
N ALA A 188 4.23 -3.94 -3.89
CA ALA A 188 3.41 -5.03 -3.39
C ALA A 188 1.94 -4.88 -3.80
N GLN A 189 1.39 -3.67 -3.70
CA GLN A 189 0.03 -3.35 -4.14
C GLN A 189 -0.15 -3.63 -5.62
N SER A 190 0.79 -3.22 -6.48
CA SER A 190 0.71 -3.53 -7.92
C SER A 190 0.68 -5.03 -8.24
N VAL A 191 1.35 -5.86 -7.42
CA VAL A 191 1.31 -7.32 -7.58
C VAL A 191 -0.03 -7.88 -7.13
N LEU A 192 -0.61 -7.36 -6.04
CA LEU A 192 -1.93 -7.72 -5.54
C LEU A 192 -3.02 -7.36 -6.57
N ASP A 193 -2.98 -6.15 -7.13
CA ASP A 193 -3.92 -5.65 -8.15
C ASP A 193 -3.86 -6.47 -9.44
N ALA A 194 -2.67 -6.93 -9.81
CA ALA A 194 -2.49 -7.79 -10.98
C ALA A 194 -2.94 -9.25 -10.75
N ASN A 195 -3.28 -9.64 -9.52
CA ASN A 195 -3.66 -11.01 -9.17
C ASN A 195 -4.86 -11.09 -8.18
N PRO A 196 -5.97 -10.37 -8.43
CA PRO A 196 -7.04 -10.15 -7.46
C PRO A 196 -7.73 -11.44 -6.98
N ASP A 197 -7.73 -12.48 -7.82
CA ASP A 197 -8.35 -13.77 -7.56
C ASP A 197 -7.42 -14.81 -6.91
N THR A 198 -6.18 -14.43 -6.56
CA THR A 198 -5.17 -15.38 -6.06
C THR A 198 -4.95 -15.18 -4.56
N PRO A 199 -5.00 -16.21 -3.71
CA PRO A 199 -4.66 -16.06 -2.29
C PRO A 199 -3.15 -15.83 -2.05
N PHE A 200 -2.84 -14.90 -1.14
CA PHE A 200 -1.49 -14.48 -0.79
C PHE A 200 -1.07 -14.96 0.61
N ILE A 201 0.13 -15.52 0.67
CA ILE A 201 0.91 -15.69 1.91
C ILE A 201 2.01 -14.62 1.89
N LEU A 202 1.99 -13.72 2.85
CA LEU A 202 2.95 -12.64 2.98
C LEU A 202 4.02 -13.00 4.01
N SER A 203 5.30 -12.89 3.65
CA SER A 203 6.41 -12.94 4.59
C SER A 203 7.06 -11.56 4.67
N THR A 204 7.34 -11.09 5.88
CA THR A 204 8.14 -9.89 6.16
C THR A 204 8.99 -10.14 7.39
N HIS A 205 10.08 -9.39 7.58
CA HIS A 205 10.95 -9.63 8.72
C HIS A 205 10.29 -9.21 10.05
N GLU A 206 9.68 -8.02 10.09
CA GLU A 206 9.07 -7.44 11.29
C GLU A 206 7.56 -7.25 11.07
N HIS A 207 6.72 -7.85 11.92
CA HIS A 207 5.27 -7.65 11.89
C HIS A 207 4.61 -7.75 13.27
N ILE A 208 4.42 -8.96 13.80
CA ILE A 208 3.95 -9.17 15.18
C ILE A 208 5.10 -9.52 16.11
N ASP A 209 5.01 -8.97 17.31
CA ASP A 209 5.95 -9.07 18.43
C ASP A 209 5.34 -10.00 19.50
N ASP A 210 6.20 -10.66 20.27
CA ASP A 210 5.83 -11.45 21.44
C ASP A 210 5.86 -10.59 22.74
N SER A 211 6.53 -9.43 22.73
CA SER A 211 6.74 -8.57 23.89
C SER A 211 6.87 -7.05 23.61
N PRO A 212 5.79 -6.27 23.77
CA PRO A 212 4.45 -6.71 24.13
C PRO A 212 3.78 -7.44 22.96
N ALA A 213 3.06 -8.51 23.28
CA ALA A 213 2.34 -9.29 22.28
C ALA A 213 1.38 -8.43 21.45
N GLY A 214 1.48 -8.50 20.12
CA GLY A 214 0.68 -7.72 19.18
C GLY A 214 1.49 -7.26 17.97
N ARG A 215 0.95 -6.38 17.12
CA ARG A 215 1.74 -5.78 16.03
C ARG A 215 2.76 -4.79 16.57
N SER A 216 3.96 -4.81 15.99
CA SER A 216 4.92 -3.72 16.15
C SER A 216 4.43 -2.45 15.46
N GLY A 217 5.14 -1.33 15.64
CA GLY A 217 4.85 -0.11 14.88
C GLY A 217 4.94 -0.31 13.37
N SER A 218 5.95 -1.05 12.90
CA SER A 218 6.04 -1.40 11.48
C SER A 218 4.97 -2.39 11.04
N GLY A 219 4.62 -3.36 11.88
CA GLY A 219 3.58 -4.32 11.57
C GLY A 219 2.21 -3.67 11.44
N GLU A 220 1.91 -2.70 12.31
CA GLU A 220 0.66 -1.92 12.28
C GLU A 220 0.60 -0.99 11.06
N ALA A 221 1.72 -0.37 10.67
CA ALA A 221 1.80 0.39 9.42
C ALA A 221 1.50 -0.50 8.20
N LEU A 222 2.17 -1.66 8.09
CA LEU A 222 1.96 -2.59 6.97
C LEU A 222 0.53 -3.17 6.96
N TRP A 223 -0.03 -3.40 8.15
CA TRP A 223 -1.42 -3.81 8.28
C TRP A 223 -2.38 -2.78 7.69
N ASN A 224 -2.17 -1.50 8.02
CA ASN A 224 -3.07 -0.42 7.62
C ASN A 224 -2.91 -0.02 6.14
N GLU A 225 -1.70 -0.05 5.62
CA GLU A 225 -1.37 0.38 4.25
C GLU A 225 -1.63 -0.72 3.21
N LEU A 226 -1.50 -2.01 3.58
CA LEU A 226 -1.53 -3.11 2.61
C LEU A 226 -2.48 -4.25 3.03
N ILE A 227 -2.31 -4.81 4.23
CA ILE A 227 -2.91 -6.13 4.52
C ILE A 227 -4.43 -6.06 4.71
N ARG A 228 -4.93 -5.08 5.48
CA ARG A 228 -6.35 -5.06 5.88
C ARG A 228 -7.32 -4.79 4.73
N THR A 229 -6.86 -4.09 3.69
CA THR A 229 -7.65 -3.72 2.50
C THR A 229 -7.59 -4.78 1.41
N ASN A 230 -6.54 -5.62 1.39
CA ASN A 230 -6.33 -6.65 0.39
C ASN A 230 -6.76 -8.02 0.90
N ASP A 231 -8.02 -8.39 0.69
CA ASP A 231 -8.62 -9.62 1.22
C ASP A 231 -7.97 -10.94 0.75
N GLN A 232 -7.32 -10.89 -0.41
CA GLN A 232 -6.47 -11.96 -0.92
C GLN A 232 -5.34 -12.35 0.06
N VAL A 233 -4.84 -11.43 0.90
CA VAL A 233 -3.85 -11.73 1.94
C VAL A 233 -4.55 -12.43 3.10
N PHE A 234 -4.19 -13.70 3.36
CA PHE A 234 -4.81 -14.51 4.42
C PHE A 234 -3.85 -14.97 5.51
N MET A 235 -2.55 -14.84 5.28
CA MET A 235 -1.52 -15.25 6.21
C MET A 235 -0.32 -14.31 6.11
N VAL A 236 0.22 -13.94 7.28
CA VAL A 236 1.45 -13.15 7.42
C VAL A 236 2.42 -13.92 8.32
N LEU A 237 3.66 -14.10 7.85
CA LEU A 237 4.73 -14.80 8.55
C LEU A 237 5.88 -13.82 8.82
N ASN A 238 6.36 -13.75 10.07
CA ASN A 238 7.52 -12.93 10.43
C ASN A 238 8.47 -13.59 11.42
N GLY A 239 9.67 -13.01 11.52
CA GLY A 239 10.71 -13.32 12.51
C GLY A 239 11.00 -12.09 13.38
N HIS A 240 12.28 -11.76 13.56
CA HIS A 240 12.78 -10.53 14.23
C HIS A 240 12.61 -10.45 15.76
N TYR A 241 11.44 -10.85 16.29
CA TYR A 241 11.12 -10.71 17.72
C TYR A 241 11.25 -12.02 18.49
N HIS A 242 11.89 -11.97 19.67
CA HIS A 242 12.23 -13.15 20.47
C HIS A 242 12.29 -12.88 21.99
N SER A 243 11.33 -12.10 22.53
CA SER A 243 11.42 -11.41 23.82
C SER A 243 10.55 -11.92 24.99
N VAL A 244 9.50 -12.75 24.81
CA VAL A 244 8.62 -13.25 25.90
C VAL A 244 8.44 -14.76 25.84
N GLY A 245 8.67 -15.44 26.98
CA GLY A 245 8.09 -16.78 27.13
C GLY A 245 8.63 -17.61 28.26
N GLY A 246 9.71 -18.34 28.03
CA GLY A 246 10.32 -19.19 29.06
C GLY A 246 11.54 -19.92 28.53
N SER A 247 12.74 -19.47 28.89
CA SER A 247 13.99 -20.08 28.41
C SER A 247 14.11 -20.22 26.87
N ASN A 248 13.83 -19.11 26.18
CA ASN A 248 14.15 -18.79 24.77
C ASN A 248 13.13 -19.29 23.74
N ASP A 249 12.12 -18.48 23.42
CA ASP A 249 11.27 -18.67 22.24
C ASP A 249 10.73 -17.33 21.75
N GLY A 250 10.94 -17.03 20.46
CA GLY A 250 10.28 -15.94 19.74
C GLY A 250 9.08 -16.46 18.98
N GLU A 251 8.09 -16.95 19.71
CA GLU A 251 6.88 -17.55 19.11
C GLU A 251 5.65 -16.78 19.59
N TYR A 252 4.87 -16.27 18.65
CA TYR A 252 3.57 -15.66 18.94
C TYR A 252 2.66 -15.79 17.73
N HIS A 253 1.36 -15.92 17.95
CA HIS A 253 0.37 -15.89 16.87
C HIS A 253 -0.88 -15.14 17.28
N GLN A 254 -1.53 -14.56 16.28
CA GLN A 254 -2.84 -13.95 16.43
C GLN A 254 -3.68 -14.13 15.17
N THR A 255 -4.98 -13.88 15.32
CA THR A 255 -5.92 -13.80 14.20
C THR A 255 -6.59 -12.44 14.23
N SER A 256 -6.53 -11.74 13.11
CA SER A 256 -7.16 -10.44 12.92
C SER A 256 -8.22 -10.53 11.83
N LEU A 257 -9.17 -9.59 11.82
CA LEU A 257 -10.14 -9.46 10.75
C LEU A 257 -9.73 -8.32 9.83
N ASN A 258 -9.67 -8.59 8.54
CA ASN A 258 -9.49 -7.56 7.51
C ASN A 258 -10.78 -6.75 7.32
N ASP A 259 -10.78 -5.77 6.42
CA ASP A 259 -11.92 -4.89 6.15
C ASP A 259 -13.12 -5.62 5.53
N ALA A 260 -12.90 -6.83 5.01
CA ALA A 260 -13.95 -7.73 4.51
C ALA A 260 -14.50 -8.67 5.61
N ASP A 261 -14.18 -8.41 6.89
CA ASP A 261 -14.53 -9.24 8.05
C ASP A 261 -14.01 -10.69 7.95
N ARG A 262 -12.92 -10.92 7.23
CA ARG A 262 -12.30 -12.24 7.03
C ARG A 262 -10.99 -12.39 7.77
N PRO A 263 -10.69 -13.60 8.27
CA PRO A 263 -9.49 -13.82 9.08
C PRO A 263 -8.20 -13.67 8.27
N VAL A 264 -7.23 -13.03 8.91
CA VAL A 264 -5.81 -13.03 8.55
C VAL A 264 -5.03 -13.65 9.71
N PHE A 265 -4.26 -14.69 9.42
CA PHE A 265 -3.44 -15.39 10.40
C PHE A 265 -2.04 -14.79 10.43
N GLU A 266 -1.65 -14.20 11.55
CA GLU A 266 -0.34 -13.57 11.73
C GLU A 266 0.49 -14.46 12.67
N VAL A 267 1.68 -14.89 12.22
CA VAL A 267 2.52 -15.85 12.95
C VAL A 267 3.98 -15.41 12.99
N LEU A 268 4.46 -15.19 14.22
CA LEU A 268 5.86 -14.97 14.56
C LEU A 268 6.53 -16.32 14.86
N GLN A 269 7.70 -16.51 14.25
CA GLN A 269 8.66 -17.53 14.66
C GLN A 269 10.07 -16.97 14.55
N ASP A 270 10.78 -16.93 15.66
CA ASP A 270 12.20 -16.62 15.73
C ASP A 270 12.81 -17.53 16.80
N TYR A 271 13.78 -18.34 16.37
CA TYR A 271 14.42 -19.34 17.22
C TYR A 271 15.85 -18.95 17.58
N GLN A 272 16.33 -17.77 17.19
CA GLN A 272 17.74 -17.42 17.21
C GLN A 272 18.40 -17.49 18.59
N ASP A 273 17.62 -17.36 19.66
CA ASP A 273 18.07 -17.43 21.04
C ASP A 273 18.15 -18.86 21.60
N TYR A 274 17.59 -19.88 20.93
CA TYR A 274 17.81 -21.27 21.33
C TYR A 274 19.32 -21.63 21.27
N PRO A 275 19.78 -22.67 21.99
CA PRO A 275 21.20 -23.03 22.02
C PRO A 275 21.80 -23.23 20.62
N ASN A 276 23.11 -23.01 20.51
CA ASN A 276 23.86 -23.10 19.25
C ASN A 276 23.34 -22.16 18.13
N GLY A 277 22.66 -21.06 18.51
CA GLY A 277 22.12 -20.07 17.58
C GLY A 277 20.77 -20.46 16.99
N GLY A 278 20.05 -21.40 17.62
CA GLY A 278 18.74 -21.84 17.18
C GLY A 278 18.54 -23.35 17.07
N ASP A 279 19.57 -24.16 17.34
CA ASP A 279 19.53 -25.64 17.28
C ASP A 279 18.89 -26.24 16.01
N GLY A 280 18.83 -25.49 14.91
CA GLY A 280 18.18 -25.90 13.67
C GLY A 280 16.65 -25.96 13.73
N TRP A 281 15.99 -25.27 14.65
CA TRP A 281 14.53 -25.18 14.68
C TRP A 281 13.97 -24.50 13.42
N LEU A 282 12.88 -25.04 12.89
CA LEU A 282 12.09 -24.50 11.78
C LEU A 282 10.59 -24.66 12.05
N ARG A 283 9.75 -23.89 11.37
CA ARG A 283 8.30 -24.07 11.41
C ARG A 283 7.84 -24.96 10.26
N LEU A 284 7.11 -26.03 10.57
CA LEU A 284 6.29 -26.78 9.63
C LEU A 284 4.86 -26.23 9.66
N ILE A 285 4.32 -25.88 8.50
CA ILE A 285 2.96 -25.34 8.35
C ILE A 285 2.20 -26.26 7.41
N GLU A 286 1.31 -27.11 7.95
CA GLU A 286 0.47 -28.04 7.21
C GLU A 286 -0.91 -27.46 6.93
N PHE A 287 -1.28 -27.38 5.65
CA PHE A 287 -2.61 -27.08 5.17
C PHE A 287 -3.38 -28.40 5.03
N ASP A 288 -4.16 -28.76 6.06
CA ASP A 288 -5.03 -29.95 6.04
C ASP A 288 -6.37 -29.60 5.39
N ILE A 289 -6.39 -29.70 4.05
CA ILE A 289 -7.56 -29.35 3.23
C ILE A 289 -8.81 -30.17 3.63
N PRO A 290 -8.73 -31.51 3.84
CA PRO A 290 -9.89 -32.29 4.28
C PRO A 290 -10.47 -31.89 5.64
N GLU A 291 -9.63 -31.52 6.61
CA GLU A 291 -10.06 -31.17 7.97
C GLU A 291 -10.30 -29.67 8.17
N ASN A 292 -10.07 -28.84 7.13
CA ASN A 292 -10.26 -27.39 7.19
C ASN A 292 -9.41 -26.74 8.31
N LYS A 293 -8.13 -27.11 8.34
CA LYS A 293 -7.17 -26.67 9.35
C LYS A 293 -5.83 -26.28 8.77
N ILE A 294 -5.18 -25.31 9.41
CA ILE A 294 -3.74 -25.05 9.24
C ILE A 294 -3.04 -25.43 10.54
N ARG A 295 -2.12 -26.39 10.50
CA ARG A 295 -1.36 -26.86 11.66
C ARG A 295 0.05 -26.31 11.62
N PHE A 296 0.51 -25.81 12.75
CA PHE A 296 1.83 -25.26 12.96
C PHE A 296 2.58 -26.14 13.94
N GLU A 297 3.76 -26.62 13.57
CA GLU A 297 4.64 -27.41 14.43
C GLU A 297 6.08 -26.91 14.33
N THR A 298 6.69 -26.59 15.47
CA THR A 298 8.12 -26.25 15.55
C THR A 298 8.95 -27.53 15.66
N TYR A 299 9.85 -27.76 14.71
CA TYR A 299 10.64 -28.99 14.56
C TYR A 299 12.10 -28.68 14.29
N SER A 300 13.02 -29.41 14.90
CA SER A 300 14.46 -29.34 14.61
C SER A 300 14.93 -30.61 13.90
N PRO A 301 15.35 -30.52 12.63
CA PRO A 301 16.02 -31.61 11.93
C PRO A 301 17.36 -32.03 12.55
N VAL A 302 18.01 -31.11 13.29
CA VAL A 302 19.30 -31.37 13.93
C VAL A 302 19.12 -32.22 15.19
N LEU A 303 18.10 -31.89 15.99
CA LEU A 303 17.79 -32.61 17.21
C LEU A 303 16.87 -33.82 16.98
N ASP A 304 16.22 -33.89 15.81
CA ASP A 304 15.17 -34.84 15.45
C ASP A 304 14.03 -34.82 16.49
N GLN A 305 13.57 -33.60 16.83
CA GLN A 305 12.62 -33.34 17.90
C GLN A 305 11.61 -32.27 17.50
N PHE A 306 10.39 -32.41 18.02
CA PHE A 306 9.40 -31.35 18.04
C PHE A 306 9.47 -30.60 19.36
N GLN A 307 9.26 -29.29 19.33
CA GLN A 307 8.95 -28.56 20.55
C GLN A 307 7.59 -29.01 21.07
N THR A 308 7.49 -29.27 22.36
CA THR A 308 6.31 -29.97 22.92
C THR A 308 5.24 -29.04 23.49
N GLU A 309 5.42 -27.72 23.39
CA GLU A 309 4.49 -26.74 23.96
C GLU A 309 3.29 -26.54 23.03
N THR A 310 2.08 -26.75 23.55
CA THR A 310 0.82 -26.69 22.77
C THR A 310 -0.04 -25.47 23.13
N VAL A 311 -1.06 -25.16 22.31
CA VAL A 311 -2.05 -24.09 22.61
C VAL A 311 -2.64 -24.23 24.02
N GLN A 312 -2.87 -25.45 24.47
CA GLN A 312 -3.42 -25.69 25.80
C GLN A 312 -2.43 -25.34 26.92
N ASP A 313 -1.14 -25.38 26.64
CA ASP A 313 -0.07 -25.12 27.60
C ASP A 313 0.24 -23.63 27.71
N VAL A 314 0.34 -22.94 26.58
CA VAL A 314 0.87 -21.55 26.51
C VAL A 314 0.07 -20.61 25.59
N GLY A 315 -1.02 -21.08 24.97
CA GLY A 315 -1.94 -20.24 24.21
C GLY A 315 -1.35 -19.69 22.90
N ALA A 316 -1.29 -18.36 22.81
CA ALA A 316 -0.78 -17.64 21.63
C ALA A 316 0.74 -17.82 21.42
N PHE A 317 1.46 -18.32 22.42
CA PHE A 317 2.91 -18.53 22.40
C PHE A 317 3.28 -20.01 22.13
N ALA A 318 2.34 -20.81 21.61
CA ALA A 318 2.57 -22.25 21.47
C ALA A 318 3.48 -22.61 20.30
N SER A 319 4.36 -23.58 20.52
CA SER A 319 5.17 -24.19 19.45
C SER A 319 4.37 -25.16 18.57
N GLN A 320 3.23 -25.66 19.06
CA GLN A 320 2.28 -26.48 18.31
C GLN A 320 0.84 -25.95 18.44
N PHE A 321 0.22 -25.61 17.30
CA PHE A 321 -1.15 -25.07 17.26
C PHE A 321 -1.87 -25.28 15.94
N ASP A 322 -3.20 -25.14 15.97
CA ASP A 322 -4.07 -25.22 14.80
C ASP A 322 -4.87 -23.91 14.66
N PHE A 323 -5.06 -23.45 13.42
CA PHE A 323 -6.14 -22.56 13.03
C PHE A 323 -7.24 -23.32 12.30
N ASP A 324 -8.49 -23.09 12.67
CA ASP A 324 -9.65 -23.53 11.89
C ASP A 324 -9.84 -22.57 10.69
N ILE A 325 -10.05 -23.10 9.49
CA ILE A 325 -10.23 -22.31 8.27
C ILE A 325 -11.21 -23.02 7.31
N ASP A 326 -12.18 -22.30 6.78
CA ASP A 326 -12.93 -22.78 5.61
C ASP A 326 -12.09 -22.51 4.35
N PHE A 327 -11.28 -23.46 3.88
CA PHE A 327 -10.41 -23.22 2.72
C PHE A 327 -11.20 -22.84 1.47
N ALA A 328 -12.32 -23.53 1.22
CA ALA A 328 -13.15 -23.27 0.06
C ALA A 328 -13.73 -21.85 0.13
N GLY A 329 -14.17 -21.41 1.32
CA GLY A 329 -14.68 -20.06 1.52
C GLY A 329 -13.60 -18.98 1.60
N ARG A 330 -12.44 -19.26 2.20
CA ARG A 330 -11.35 -18.30 2.47
C ARG A 330 -10.43 -18.07 1.27
N LEU A 331 -10.21 -19.12 0.47
CA LEU A 331 -9.33 -19.08 -0.70
C LEU A 331 -10.10 -18.98 -2.03
N ALA A 332 -11.44 -19.12 -2.00
CA ALA A 332 -12.22 -18.69 -3.15
C ALA A 332 -12.00 -17.18 -3.35
N PRO A 333 -11.86 -16.73 -4.61
CA PRO A 333 -12.03 -15.33 -4.91
C PRO A 333 -13.38 -14.91 -4.36
N ILE A 334 -13.37 -13.98 -3.42
CA ILE A 334 -14.55 -13.17 -3.22
C ILE A 334 -14.46 -12.14 -4.32
N ASP A 335 -15.57 -11.95 -5.02
CA ASP A 335 -15.85 -10.69 -5.70
C ASP A 335 -15.98 -9.66 -4.56
N ILE A 336 -14.83 -9.31 -3.96
CA ILE A 336 -14.66 -8.07 -3.23
C ILE A 336 -14.80 -7.13 -4.39
N PRO A 337 -15.95 -6.44 -4.56
CA PRO A 337 -15.91 -5.30 -5.46
C PRO A 337 -14.68 -4.54 -4.99
N ASP A 338 -13.73 -4.26 -5.91
CA ASP A 338 -12.74 -3.21 -5.67
C ASP A 338 -13.49 -2.15 -4.87
N PRO A 339 -13.01 -1.74 -3.68
CA PRO A 339 -13.72 -0.71 -2.91
C PRO A 339 -14.08 0.33 -3.93
N PRO A 340 -15.39 0.54 -4.23
CA PRO A 340 -15.86 0.89 -5.56
C PRO A 340 -14.88 1.92 -6.08
N PHE A 341 -14.08 1.56 -7.10
CA PHE A 341 -13.25 2.57 -7.72
C PHE A 341 -14.28 3.54 -8.28
N ASP A 342 -14.59 4.54 -7.46
CA ASP A 342 -15.35 5.69 -7.83
C ASP A 342 -14.26 6.61 -8.36
N PRO A 343 -14.15 6.78 -9.69
CA PRO A 343 -13.19 7.72 -10.23
C PRO A 343 -13.40 9.14 -9.66
N GLY A 344 -14.58 9.42 -9.08
CA GLY A 344 -14.87 10.65 -8.36
C GLY A 344 -14.22 10.76 -6.97
N ASP A 345 -13.77 9.66 -6.36
CA ASP A 345 -13.18 9.65 -5.01
C ASP A 345 -11.64 9.79 -5.00
N GLN A 346 -10.99 9.75 -6.16
CA GLN A 346 -9.56 9.97 -6.29
C GLN A 346 -9.31 11.36 -6.94
N PRO A 347 -8.24 12.09 -6.58
CA PRO A 347 -7.91 13.38 -7.21
C PRO A 347 -7.21 13.24 -8.59
N THR A 348 -7.67 14.01 -9.57
CA THR A 348 -7.08 14.11 -10.93
C THR A 348 -5.74 14.81 -10.91
N PHE A 349 -5.61 15.83 -10.07
CA PHE A 349 -4.34 16.53 -9.85
C PHE A 349 -4.07 16.61 -8.35
N VAL A 350 -2.81 16.36 -7.97
CA VAL A 350 -2.32 16.53 -6.60
C VAL A 350 -1.12 17.46 -6.64
N PHE A 351 -1.25 18.61 -6.01
CA PHE A 351 -0.17 19.57 -5.85
C PHE A 351 0.34 19.50 -4.41
N GLN A 352 1.48 18.84 -4.21
CA GLN A 352 2.05 18.59 -2.89
C GLN A 352 3.58 18.63 -2.95
N GLN A 353 4.20 19.41 -2.07
CA GLN A 353 5.64 19.63 -2.09
C GLN A 353 6.43 18.31 -2.03
N GLY A 354 7.27 18.06 -3.04
CA GLY A 354 8.10 16.86 -3.12
C GLY A 354 7.43 15.63 -3.72
N ARG A 355 6.12 15.69 -4.03
CA ARG A 355 5.39 14.66 -4.79
C ARG A 355 5.47 14.97 -6.28
N ASP A 356 5.78 13.97 -7.11
CA ASP A 356 5.85 14.10 -8.58
C ASP A 356 6.73 15.27 -9.10
N ASN A 357 7.76 15.65 -8.33
CA ASN A 357 8.62 16.81 -8.53
C ASN A 357 7.92 18.18 -8.41
N TYR A 358 6.71 18.25 -7.86
CA TYR A 358 6.06 19.51 -7.54
C TYR A 358 6.79 20.24 -6.42
N ALA A 359 7.04 21.53 -6.62
CA ALA A 359 7.83 22.37 -5.71
C ALA A 359 7.16 23.73 -5.42
N GLY A 360 5.87 23.86 -5.72
CA GLY A 360 5.12 25.11 -5.65
C GLY A 360 4.31 25.31 -4.37
N THR A 361 4.41 24.45 -3.36
CA THR A 361 3.73 24.72 -2.08
C THR A 361 4.45 25.84 -1.35
N LEU A 362 3.68 26.80 -0.84
CA LEU A 362 4.14 27.86 0.06
C LEU A 362 3.30 27.81 1.32
N ASP A 363 3.92 27.89 2.48
CA ASP A 363 3.17 28.06 3.71
C ASP A 363 3.94 28.83 4.79
N LYS A 364 3.18 29.52 5.63
CA LYS A 364 3.78 30.50 6.54
C LYS A 364 2.93 30.80 7.75
N GLU A 365 3.52 30.68 8.93
CA GLU A 365 2.97 31.28 10.14
C GLU A 365 3.37 32.76 10.27
N LEU A 366 2.38 33.63 10.41
CA LEU A 366 2.53 35.03 10.78
C LEU A 366 2.20 35.21 12.27
N ARG A 367 3.21 35.63 13.06
CA ARG A 367 3.04 35.79 14.52
C ARG A 367 3.04 37.26 14.91
N SER A 368 1.98 37.70 15.59
CA SER A 368 1.94 39.08 16.08
C SER A 368 2.92 39.34 17.24
N SER A 369 3.43 38.27 17.87
CA SER A 369 4.48 38.32 18.89
C SER A 369 5.81 38.90 18.42
N GLY A 370 5.99 38.98 17.10
CA GLY A 370 7.29 39.13 16.46
C GLY A 370 8.11 37.84 16.49
N GLY A 371 9.15 37.79 15.65
CA GLY A 371 10.04 36.63 15.55
C GLY A 371 9.57 35.57 14.56
N ASP A 372 8.83 35.96 13.52
CA ASP A 372 8.28 35.10 12.46
C ASP A 372 9.08 35.12 11.15
N SER A 373 10.19 35.86 11.08
CA SER A 373 11.00 35.97 9.85
C SER A 373 11.59 34.66 9.34
N THR A 374 11.62 33.61 10.17
CA THR A 374 12.13 32.28 9.81
C THR A 374 11.04 31.21 9.74
N ASN A 375 9.78 31.58 9.94
CA ASN A 375 8.69 30.61 10.05
C ASN A 375 8.28 29.95 8.73
N GLY A 376 8.70 30.49 7.58
CA GLY A 376 8.44 29.86 6.26
C GLY A 376 9.45 28.74 5.97
N GLY A 377 9.86 28.04 7.02
CA GLY A 377 10.76 26.89 6.98
C GLY A 377 10.64 26.07 8.27
N ALA A 378 9.58 26.32 9.03
CA ALA A 378 9.21 25.54 10.20
C ALA A 378 8.51 24.28 9.69
N PHE A 379 8.69 23.14 10.35
CA PHE A 379 8.00 21.89 9.95
C PHE A 379 6.52 21.83 10.35
N GLU A 380 6.09 22.78 11.17
CA GLU A 380 4.76 22.86 11.75
C GLU A 380 4.43 24.32 12.02
N ILE A 381 3.20 24.73 11.73
CA ILE A 381 2.70 26.08 11.94
C ILE A 381 1.37 26.07 12.70
N SER A 382 1.09 27.19 13.37
CA SER A 382 -0.07 27.33 14.26
C SER A 382 -1.01 28.44 13.81
N VAL A 383 -2.31 28.17 13.90
CA VAL A 383 -3.37 29.19 13.80
C VAL A 383 -4.03 29.29 15.16
N ASP A 384 -3.82 30.40 15.85
CA ASP A 384 -4.19 30.53 17.26
C ASP A 384 -4.73 31.92 17.61
N GLY A 385 -5.84 31.93 18.33
CA GLY A 385 -6.48 33.14 18.84
C GLY A 385 -5.76 33.69 20.07
N ASP A 386 -6.15 34.89 20.49
CA ASP A 386 -5.58 35.56 21.65
C ASP A 386 -6.02 34.87 22.96
N ASP A 387 -5.13 34.11 23.61
CA ASP A 387 -5.35 33.47 24.92
C ASP A 387 -4.68 34.21 26.10
N GLY A 388 -3.98 35.30 25.82
CA GLY A 388 -3.33 36.14 26.82
C GLY A 388 -2.03 35.59 27.43
N SER A 389 -1.39 34.52 26.94
CA SER A 389 -0.04 34.16 27.43
C SER A 389 0.92 33.49 26.43
N PRO A 390 2.07 34.13 26.10
CA PRO A 390 2.58 35.36 26.71
C PRO A 390 2.10 36.60 25.95
N GLY A 391 0.83 36.97 26.07
CA GLY A 391 0.28 38.26 25.63
C GLY A 391 -0.71 38.18 24.48
N GLN A 392 -1.32 39.33 24.17
CA GLN A 392 -2.37 39.54 23.16
C GLN A 392 -1.90 39.29 21.74
N GLN A 393 -1.60 38.04 21.39
CA GLN A 393 -0.74 37.77 20.25
C GLN A 393 -1.24 36.62 19.36
N PRO A 394 -2.26 36.86 18.50
CA PRO A 394 -2.75 35.83 17.59
C PRO A 394 -1.71 35.44 16.53
N ASN A 395 -1.83 34.20 16.06
CA ASN A 395 -1.08 33.66 14.94
C ASN A 395 -2.03 33.40 13.77
N GLN A 396 -1.64 33.85 12.59
CA GLN A 396 -2.29 33.52 11.32
C GLN A 396 -1.41 32.55 10.54
N ALA A 397 -2.00 31.80 9.61
CA ALA A 397 -1.23 31.07 8.62
C ALA A 397 -1.58 31.54 7.20
N LEU A 398 -0.61 31.49 6.30
CA LEU A 398 -0.79 31.59 4.87
C LEU A 398 -0.47 30.24 4.25
N ILE A 399 -1.22 29.86 3.22
CA ILE A 399 -0.96 28.67 2.42
C ILE A 399 -1.20 28.98 0.95
N GLY A 400 -0.33 28.47 0.08
CA GLY A 400 -0.36 28.70 -1.36
C GLY A 400 0.14 27.48 -2.12
N PHE A 401 -0.31 27.38 -3.36
CA PHE A 401 0.12 26.37 -4.31
C PHE A 401 0.34 27.09 -5.64
N ASP A 402 1.60 27.29 -6.04
CA ASP A 402 2.00 27.91 -7.29
C ASP A 402 2.06 26.89 -8.44
N ASP A 403 2.29 27.35 -9.67
CA ASP A 403 2.42 26.50 -10.86
C ASP A 403 1.22 25.56 -11.11
N LEU A 404 0.02 25.97 -10.67
CA LEU A 404 -1.21 25.19 -10.84
C LEU A 404 -1.66 25.07 -12.30
N VAL A 405 -1.46 26.14 -13.08
CA VAL A 405 -2.05 26.30 -14.42
C VAL A 405 -0.99 26.43 -15.47
N GLY A 406 -1.03 25.56 -16.49
CA GLY A 406 -0.03 25.57 -17.54
C GLY A 406 -0.29 24.57 -18.66
N VAL A 407 0.78 24.12 -19.31
CA VAL A 407 0.75 23.20 -20.48
C VAL A 407 1.72 22.04 -20.32
N THR A 408 2.40 21.96 -19.19
CA THR A 408 3.30 20.88 -18.83
C THR A 408 2.50 19.75 -18.19
N VAL A 409 3.04 18.52 -18.25
CA VAL A 409 2.48 17.38 -17.53
C VAL A 409 2.42 17.70 -16.03
N GLY A 410 1.27 17.46 -15.39
CA GLY A 410 1.03 17.76 -13.98
C GLY A 410 0.42 19.14 -13.70
N GLU A 411 0.41 20.06 -14.66
CA GLU A 411 -0.29 21.36 -14.55
C GLU A 411 -1.72 21.25 -15.11
N MET A 412 -2.66 22.00 -14.54
CA MET A 412 -4.02 22.08 -15.06
C MET A 412 -4.09 22.98 -16.30
N PRO A 413 -4.78 22.58 -17.37
CA PRO A 413 -5.03 23.46 -18.51
C PRO A 413 -5.89 24.67 -18.12
N ALA A 414 -5.56 25.85 -18.66
CA ALA A 414 -6.42 27.03 -18.49
C ALA A 414 -7.83 26.78 -19.08
N GLY A 415 -8.86 27.14 -18.33
CA GLY A 415 -10.26 26.92 -18.67
C GLY A 415 -10.80 25.52 -18.38
N ALA A 416 -9.98 24.62 -17.80
CA ALA A 416 -10.44 23.31 -17.37
C ALA A 416 -11.63 23.42 -16.40
N GLN A 417 -12.58 22.50 -16.52
CA GLN A 417 -13.70 22.38 -15.60
C GLN A 417 -13.39 21.32 -14.54
N ILE A 418 -13.63 21.65 -13.27
CA ILE A 418 -13.38 20.77 -12.12
C ILE A 418 -14.68 20.48 -11.37
N ASP A 419 -14.75 19.34 -10.69
CA ASP A 419 -15.89 18.97 -9.84
C ASP A 419 -15.68 19.40 -8.38
N LYS A 420 -14.48 19.12 -7.84
CA LYS A 420 -14.09 19.45 -6.46
C LYS A 420 -12.62 19.88 -6.43
N ALA A 421 -12.28 20.84 -5.57
CA ALA A 421 -10.89 21.08 -5.17
C ALA A 421 -10.80 21.27 -3.66
N THR A 422 -9.82 20.60 -3.05
CA THR A 422 -9.70 20.52 -1.59
C THR A 422 -8.26 20.74 -1.18
N ILE A 423 -8.03 21.63 -0.21
CA ILE A 423 -6.76 21.67 0.49
C ILE A 423 -6.83 20.65 1.62
N ARG A 424 -5.88 19.73 1.67
CA ARG A 424 -5.73 18.76 2.76
C ARG A 424 -4.55 19.16 3.64
N LEU A 425 -4.79 19.23 4.95
CA LEU A 425 -3.80 19.52 5.98
C LEU A 425 -3.76 18.36 6.98
N GLU A 426 -2.58 18.00 7.46
CA GLU A 426 -2.45 17.03 8.55
C GLU A 426 -2.34 17.77 9.89
N VAL A 427 -3.41 17.73 10.68
CA VAL A 427 -3.50 18.41 11.98
C VAL A 427 -2.72 17.61 13.02
N THR A 428 -1.76 18.25 13.66
CA THR A 428 -0.85 17.67 14.66
C THR A 428 -1.26 18.00 16.09
N ASN A 429 -1.98 19.11 16.26
CA ASN A 429 -2.55 19.54 17.53
C ASN A 429 -4.00 19.99 17.35
N GLN A 430 -4.89 19.41 18.14
CA GLN A 430 -6.31 19.69 18.08
C GLN A 430 -6.65 21.12 18.54
N GLY A 431 -7.47 21.83 17.76
CA GLY A 431 -7.68 23.26 17.93
C GLY A 431 -9.12 23.72 17.81
N SER A 432 -9.32 25.02 18.00
CA SER A 432 -10.61 25.71 17.85
C SER A 432 -11.08 25.74 16.41
N GLY A 433 -10.12 25.87 15.49
CA GLY A 433 -10.32 26.08 14.06
C GLY A 433 -10.12 27.55 13.65
N PHE A 434 -10.46 27.86 12.40
CA PHE A 434 -10.16 29.13 11.74
C PHE A 434 -11.12 29.41 10.58
N THR A 435 -11.11 30.64 10.08
CA THR A 435 -11.73 31.00 8.80
C THR A 435 -10.67 31.10 7.71
N VAL A 436 -11.04 30.76 6.48
CA VAL A 436 -10.16 30.72 5.31
C VAL A 436 -10.60 31.82 4.34
N HIS A 437 -9.66 32.63 3.88
CA HIS A 437 -9.92 33.78 3.02
C HIS A 437 -8.96 33.80 1.84
N GLU A 438 -9.46 34.05 0.63
CA GLU A 438 -8.61 34.23 -0.55
C GLU A 438 -7.72 35.47 -0.40
N MET A 439 -6.43 35.32 -0.67
CA MET A 439 -5.49 36.43 -0.73
C MET A 439 -5.69 37.25 -2.01
N LEU A 440 -5.68 38.57 -1.87
CA LEU A 440 -5.81 39.54 -2.97
C LEU A 440 -4.49 40.21 -3.32
N VAL A 441 -3.47 40.03 -2.48
CA VAL A 441 -2.10 40.51 -2.68
C VAL A 441 -1.13 39.33 -2.61
N GLY A 442 -0.07 39.38 -3.41
CA GLY A 442 1.00 38.38 -3.35
C GLY A 442 1.81 38.47 -2.06
N TRP A 443 2.40 37.34 -1.67
CA TRP A 443 3.23 37.19 -0.49
C TRP A 443 4.32 36.14 -0.75
N ASP A 444 5.33 36.10 0.11
CA ASP A 444 6.33 35.03 0.12
C ASP A 444 6.64 34.54 1.54
N GLU A 445 7.35 33.42 1.66
CA GLU A 445 7.69 32.81 2.95
C GLU A 445 8.63 33.66 3.84
N GLY A 446 9.21 34.71 3.26
CA GLY A 446 9.95 35.75 3.97
C GLY A 446 9.08 36.84 4.60
N ASP A 447 7.80 36.93 4.24
CA ASP A 447 6.87 37.90 4.82
C ASP A 447 6.63 37.66 6.31
N THR A 448 6.22 38.74 6.98
CA THR A 448 6.03 38.77 8.44
C THR A 448 4.72 39.46 8.76
N TRP A 449 4.26 39.31 10.00
CA TRP A 449 3.14 40.07 10.55
C TRP A 449 3.28 41.58 10.30
N GLN A 450 4.52 42.10 10.36
CA GLN A 450 4.83 43.50 10.11
C GLN A 450 4.84 43.87 8.62
N SER A 451 5.07 42.91 7.70
CA SER A 451 4.93 43.14 6.25
C SER A 451 3.53 43.64 5.91
N PHE A 452 2.53 43.12 6.60
CA PHE A 452 1.11 43.51 6.48
C PHE A 452 0.69 44.57 7.51
N GLY A 453 1.65 45.19 8.21
CA GLY A 453 1.42 46.21 9.25
C GLY A 453 0.88 45.67 10.57
N ALA A 454 -0.12 44.79 10.53
CA ALA A 454 -0.70 44.15 11.71
C ALA A 454 -1.30 42.77 11.40
N GLY A 455 -0.56 41.94 10.65
CA GLY A 455 -1.09 40.70 10.07
C GLY A 455 -2.03 40.99 8.91
N VAL A 456 -2.46 39.95 8.20
CA VAL A 456 -3.32 40.11 7.03
C VAL A 456 -4.75 40.43 7.44
N GLN A 457 -5.36 41.40 6.77
CA GLN A 457 -6.73 41.85 7.00
C GLN A 457 -7.70 41.30 5.95
N ALA A 458 -8.71 40.55 6.39
CA ALA A 458 -9.85 40.14 5.56
C ALA A 458 -10.83 41.30 5.36
N ASN A 459 -10.53 42.19 4.40
CA ASN A 459 -11.22 43.48 4.21
C ASN A 459 -11.42 43.88 2.75
N ASP A 460 -11.32 42.92 1.81
CA ASP A 460 -11.35 43.11 0.36
C ASP A 460 -10.20 43.99 -0.19
N VAL A 461 -9.13 44.15 0.56
CA VAL A 461 -7.88 44.81 0.13
C VAL A 461 -6.71 43.84 0.15
N GLU A 462 -6.47 43.18 1.28
CA GLU A 462 -5.35 42.23 1.44
C GLU A 462 -5.82 40.78 1.26
N ALA A 463 -6.93 40.41 1.89
CA ALA A 463 -7.68 39.19 1.66
C ALA A 463 -9.18 39.50 1.54
N LYS A 464 -9.95 38.63 0.89
CA LYS A 464 -11.42 38.76 0.82
C LYS A 464 -12.04 38.82 2.21
N ALA A 465 -13.01 39.71 2.40
CA ALA A 465 -13.72 39.84 3.67
C ALA A 465 -14.61 38.63 3.96
N ASP A 466 -15.28 38.11 2.93
CA ASP A 466 -16.05 36.88 3.03
C ASP A 466 -15.10 35.67 3.06
N ALA A 467 -15.35 34.74 3.99
CA ALA A 467 -14.57 33.52 4.10
C ALA A 467 -14.97 32.51 3.01
N THR A 468 -13.99 31.91 2.35
CA THR A 468 -14.16 30.78 1.43
C THR A 468 -14.60 29.54 2.20
N ALA A 469 -14.02 29.30 3.38
CA ALA A 469 -14.36 28.19 4.24
C ALA A 469 -14.28 28.58 5.72
N THR A 470 -14.95 27.79 6.57
CA THR A 470 -14.93 27.93 8.03
C THR A 470 -14.72 26.54 8.62
N VAL A 471 -13.63 26.37 9.37
CA VAL A 471 -13.24 25.11 9.99
C VAL A 471 -13.35 25.25 11.50
N GLY A 472 -14.01 24.31 12.18
CA GLY A 472 -14.19 24.35 13.63
C GLY A 472 -15.25 25.37 14.08
N ALA A 473 -15.06 26.00 15.24
CA ALA A 473 -16.03 26.94 15.79
C ALA A 473 -15.38 28.06 16.61
N ASN A 474 -16.03 29.24 16.64
CA ASN A 474 -15.64 30.41 17.43
C ASN A 474 -15.86 30.19 18.94
N ASN A 475 -15.02 29.35 19.54
CA ASN A 475 -14.91 29.07 20.97
C ASN A 475 -13.56 28.39 21.25
N SER A 476 -13.13 28.34 22.51
CA SER A 476 -11.85 27.73 22.92
C SER A 476 -11.85 26.20 23.04
N SER A 477 -12.82 25.48 22.44
CA SER A 477 -12.87 24.01 22.51
C SER A 477 -12.01 23.39 21.42
N SER A 478 -11.59 22.14 21.59
CA SER A 478 -10.93 21.37 20.54
C SER A 478 -11.95 20.85 19.52
N ASN A 479 -12.42 21.73 18.64
CA ASN A 479 -13.44 21.44 17.63
C ASN A 479 -12.88 20.68 16.43
N VAL A 480 -11.57 20.82 16.17
CA VAL A 480 -10.87 20.12 15.09
C VAL A 480 -9.91 19.12 15.73
N PRO A 481 -10.09 17.80 15.50
CA PRO A 481 -9.19 16.77 16.04
C PRO A 481 -7.87 16.71 15.27
N VAL A 482 -6.90 15.99 15.83
CA VAL A 482 -5.68 15.54 15.12
C VAL A 482 -6.07 14.62 13.97
N GLY A 483 -5.32 14.68 12.87
CA GLY A 483 -5.53 13.91 11.65
C GLY A 483 -5.81 14.78 10.42
N SER A 484 -6.22 14.13 9.33
CA SER A 484 -6.52 14.81 8.07
C SER A 484 -7.69 15.79 8.18
N LEU A 485 -7.45 17.02 7.74
CA LEU A 485 -8.43 18.10 7.61
C LEU A 485 -8.55 18.51 6.15
N GLU A 486 -9.78 18.49 5.63
CA GLU A 486 -10.12 18.93 4.28
C GLU A 486 -10.80 20.31 4.28
N ILE A 487 -10.36 21.18 3.37
CA ILE A 487 -10.89 22.53 3.18
C ILE A 487 -11.32 22.67 1.72
N ASP A 488 -12.61 22.86 1.48
CA ASP A 488 -13.16 23.09 0.14
C ASP A 488 -12.73 24.47 -0.39
N VAL A 489 -12.04 24.45 -1.54
CA VAL A 489 -11.60 25.64 -2.29
C VAL A 489 -12.03 25.57 -3.75
N THR A 490 -13.02 24.74 -4.08
CA THR A 490 -13.50 24.46 -5.44
C THR A 490 -13.79 25.73 -6.22
N THR A 491 -14.54 26.67 -5.61
CA THR A 491 -14.90 27.93 -6.26
C THR A 491 -13.70 28.82 -6.55
N THR A 492 -12.67 28.79 -5.68
CA THR A 492 -11.45 29.57 -5.86
C THR A 492 -10.63 29.01 -7.02
N ILE A 493 -10.44 27.68 -7.06
CA ILE A 493 -9.67 27.02 -8.13
C ILE A 493 -10.36 27.18 -9.48
N GLN A 494 -11.69 27.01 -9.56
CA GLN A 494 -12.42 27.22 -10.82
C GLN A 494 -12.25 28.65 -11.32
N ALA A 495 -12.34 29.67 -10.45
CA ALA A 495 -12.12 31.06 -10.84
C ALA A 495 -10.69 31.35 -11.30
N ILE A 496 -9.68 30.64 -10.78
CA ILE A 496 -8.29 30.71 -11.26
C ILE A 496 -8.19 30.11 -12.67
N LEU A 497 -8.78 28.92 -12.89
CA LEU A 497 -8.79 28.25 -14.19
C LEU A 497 -9.49 29.08 -15.26
N ASP A 498 -10.58 29.76 -14.90
CA ASP A 498 -11.35 30.66 -15.77
C ASP A 498 -10.62 31.99 -16.04
N GLY A 499 -9.52 32.26 -15.34
CA GLY A 499 -8.75 33.51 -15.43
C GLY A 499 -9.45 34.72 -14.79
N GLU A 500 -10.44 34.48 -13.92
CA GLU A 500 -11.17 35.52 -13.18
C GLU A 500 -10.44 35.94 -11.91
N LEU A 501 -9.63 35.04 -11.34
CA LEU A 501 -8.86 35.27 -10.12
C LEU A 501 -7.37 35.03 -10.35
N ILE A 502 -6.53 35.90 -9.76
CA ILE A 502 -5.09 35.68 -9.67
C ILE A 502 -4.84 34.81 -8.45
N ASN A 503 -4.13 33.70 -8.63
CA ASN A 503 -3.73 32.84 -7.53
C ASN A 503 -2.71 33.55 -6.64
N ASN A 504 -3.08 33.86 -5.40
CA ASN A 504 -2.17 34.32 -4.35
C ASN A 504 -2.30 33.46 -3.08
N GLY A 505 -2.92 32.28 -3.15
CA GLY A 505 -3.17 31.44 -1.98
C GLY A 505 -4.26 31.97 -1.02
N TRP A 506 -4.21 31.50 0.23
CA TRP A 506 -5.24 31.73 1.25
C TRP A 506 -4.63 32.14 2.59
N LEU A 507 -5.37 32.99 3.29
CA LEU A 507 -5.21 33.31 4.70
C LEU A 507 -6.07 32.40 5.56
N LEU A 508 -5.46 31.79 6.58
CA LEU A 508 -6.11 31.10 7.68
C LEU A 508 -6.04 32.00 8.92
N THR A 509 -7.18 32.49 9.37
CA THR A 509 -7.28 33.39 10.52
C THR A 509 -8.04 32.73 11.67
N PRO A 510 -7.51 32.76 12.91
CA PRO A 510 -8.18 32.16 14.05
C PRO A 510 -9.50 32.89 14.33
N PHE A 511 -10.44 32.19 14.98
CA PHE A 511 -11.64 32.85 15.45
C PHE A 511 -11.34 33.81 16.63
N PRO A 512 -12.10 34.90 16.79
CA PRO A 512 -11.89 35.84 17.91
C PRO A 512 -11.92 35.22 19.31
N ASP A 513 -12.79 34.22 19.53
CA ASP A 513 -12.91 33.45 20.78
C ASP A 513 -12.27 32.05 20.67
N GLY A 514 -11.53 31.77 19.59
CA GLY A 514 -10.90 30.48 19.30
C GLY A 514 -9.49 30.39 19.86
N THR A 515 -9.37 30.35 21.19
CA THR A 515 -8.07 30.48 21.90
C THR A 515 -7.33 29.16 22.14
N ASN A 516 -7.80 28.06 21.57
CA ASN A 516 -7.06 26.80 21.54
C ASN A 516 -6.46 26.65 20.14
N GLY A 517 -5.14 26.86 20.03
CA GLY A 517 -4.40 26.82 18.77
C GLY A 517 -4.53 25.49 18.04
N LEU A 518 -4.55 25.58 16.71
CA LEU A 518 -4.54 24.43 15.81
C LEU A 518 -3.20 24.41 15.08
N ASP A 519 -2.49 23.29 15.19
CA ASP A 519 -1.19 23.11 14.54
C ASP A 519 -1.29 22.06 13.44
N PHE A 520 -0.54 22.25 12.37
CA PHE A 520 -0.47 21.31 11.24
C PHE A 520 0.91 21.32 10.58
N PHE A 521 1.25 20.23 9.90
CA PHE A 521 2.51 20.10 9.16
C PHE A 521 2.60 21.03 7.95
N THR A 522 3.82 21.45 7.63
CA THR A 522 4.14 22.32 6.49
C THR A 522 4.78 21.58 5.34
N SER A 523 5.06 22.29 4.25
CA SER A 523 5.82 21.83 3.09
C SER A 523 7.24 21.34 3.43
N GLU A 524 7.84 21.78 4.55
CA GLU A 524 9.18 21.38 4.98
C GLU A 524 9.21 20.11 5.82
N PHE A 525 8.05 19.61 6.29
CA PHE A 525 7.99 18.40 7.10
C PHE A 525 8.61 17.20 6.37
N GLU A 526 9.27 16.28 7.08
CA GLU A 526 10.05 15.20 6.43
C GLU A 526 9.17 14.14 5.74
N GLY A 527 7.96 13.88 6.24
CA GLY A 527 7.02 12.96 5.63
C GLY A 527 6.19 13.63 4.54
N VAL A 528 6.51 13.36 3.27
CA VAL A 528 5.88 13.97 2.09
C VAL A 528 4.35 13.81 2.11
N ASP A 529 3.84 12.63 2.46
CA ASP A 529 2.40 12.33 2.43
C ASP A 529 1.59 13.10 3.48
N LEU A 530 2.25 13.65 4.50
CA LEU A 530 1.62 14.44 5.56
C LEU A 530 1.75 15.96 5.33
N ARG A 531 2.44 16.37 4.25
CA ARG A 531 2.54 17.79 3.87
C ARG A 531 1.22 18.30 3.30
N PRO A 532 0.96 19.61 3.35
CA PRO A 532 -0.21 20.20 2.71
C PRO A 532 -0.31 19.82 1.22
N SER A 533 -1.48 19.38 0.79
CA SER A 533 -1.78 19.10 -0.62
C SER A 533 -2.99 19.90 -1.08
N LEU A 534 -2.99 20.28 -2.36
CA LEU A 534 -4.21 20.68 -3.07
C LEU A 534 -4.60 19.53 -4.00
N GLU A 535 -5.76 18.95 -3.73
CA GLU A 535 -6.32 17.80 -4.42
C GLU A 535 -7.51 18.25 -5.27
N VAL A 536 -7.39 18.10 -6.59
CA VAL A 536 -8.39 18.55 -7.57
C VAL A 536 -9.00 17.35 -8.28
N PHE A 537 -10.31 17.28 -8.27
CA PHE A 537 -11.13 16.21 -8.84
C PHE A 537 -11.86 16.75 -10.06
N THR A 538 -11.90 15.94 -11.12
CA THR A 538 -12.59 16.28 -12.37
C THR A 538 -13.71 15.28 -12.61
N LEU A 539 -14.62 15.61 -13.52
CA LEU A 539 -15.71 14.71 -13.88
C LEU A 539 -15.14 13.39 -14.43
N PRO A 540 -15.50 12.23 -13.87
CA PRO A 540 -15.05 10.94 -14.38
C PRO A 540 -15.34 10.74 -15.87
N GLY A 541 -14.30 10.43 -16.64
CA GLY A 541 -14.41 10.20 -18.08
C GLY A 541 -14.34 11.45 -18.96
N ASP A 542 -14.30 12.64 -18.37
CA ASP A 542 -13.98 13.89 -19.06
C ASP A 542 -12.45 14.00 -19.16
N TYR A 543 -11.91 13.55 -20.28
CA TYR A 543 -10.46 13.45 -20.50
C TYR A 543 -9.89 14.69 -21.19
N ASN A 544 -10.74 15.56 -21.70
CA ASN A 544 -10.34 16.85 -22.26
C ASN A 544 -10.54 18.02 -21.27
N LEU A 545 -11.21 17.78 -20.14
CA LEU A 545 -11.52 18.71 -19.06
C LEU A 545 -12.43 19.88 -19.48
N ASP A 546 -13.33 19.66 -20.43
CA ASP A 546 -14.29 20.69 -20.89
C ASP A 546 -15.62 20.70 -20.10
N GLY A 547 -15.76 19.81 -19.12
CA GLY A 547 -16.91 19.65 -18.26
C GLY A 547 -17.99 18.74 -18.84
N ILE A 548 -17.73 18.07 -19.97
CA ILE A 548 -18.69 17.24 -20.68
C ILE A 548 -18.04 15.92 -21.07
N VAL A 549 -18.62 14.80 -20.64
CA VAL A 549 -18.22 13.48 -21.14
C VAL A 549 -18.89 13.20 -22.48
N ASP A 550 -18.13 13.26 -23.58
CA ASP A 550 -18.63 13.02 -24.93
C ASP A 550 -17.65 12.27 -25.87
N GLU A 551 -17.91 12.29 -27.18
CA GLU A 551 -17.08 11.60 -28.18
C GLU A 551 -15.65 12.17 -28.28
N VAL A 552 -15.43 13.43 -27.88
CA VAL A 552 -14.11 14.06 -27.88
C VAL A 552 -13.21 13.40 -26.84
N ASP A 553 -13.72 13.07 -25.64
CA ASP A 553 -12.98 12.34 -24.60
C ASP A 553 -12.58 10.95 -25.05
N TYR A 554 -13.47 10.27 -25.77
CA TYR A 554 -13.14 9.00 -26.39
C TYR A 554 -11.96 9.11 -27.35
N GLN A 555 -11.85 10.21 -28.11
CA GLN A 555 -10.68 10.43 -28.97
C GLN A 555 -9.41 10.68 -28.16
N VAL A 556 -9.50 11.36 -27.01
CA VAL A 556 -8.37 11.54 -26.09
C VAL A 556 -7.90 10.17 -25.58
N TRP A 557 -8.81 9.37 -25.00
CA TRP A 557 -8.51 8.01 -24.57
C TRP A 557 -7.90 7.16 -25.67
N ARG A 558 -8.54 7.14 -26.85
CA ARG A 558 -8.08 6.33 -27.97
C ARG A 558 -6.68 6.73 -28.44
N SER A 559 -6.34 8.01 -28.35
CA SER A 559 -5.01 8.51 -28.72
C SER A 559 -3.93 8.15 -27.71
N ALA A 560 -4.31 7.99 -26.44
CA ALA A 560 -3.45 7.65 -25.32
C ALA A 560 -3.41 6.15 -25.00
N TYR A 561 -4.27 5.32 -25.59
CA TYR A 561 -4.33 3.89 -25.30
C TYR A 561 -2.95 3.20 -25.40
N GLY A 562 -2.54 2.56 -24.29
CA GLY A 562 -1.25 1.89 -24.12
C GLY A 562 -0.11 2.81 -23.67
N THR A 563 -0.37 4.08 -23.32
CA THR A 563 0.62 4.93 -22.65
C THR A 563 0.68 4.63 -21.16
N THR A 564 1.86 4.84 -20.57
CA THR A 564 2.13 4.69 -19.13
C THR A 564 2.55 6.02 -18.51
N GLY A 565 2.30 6.19 -17.21
CA GLY A 565 2.53 7.45 -16.48
C GLY A 565 1.35 8.42 -16.60
N PHE A 566 1.50 9.64 -16.07
CA PHE A 566 0.40 10.61 -15.98
C PHE A 566 -0.26 10.86 -17.35
N SER A 567 -1.56 10.60 -17.41
CA SER A 567 -2.41 10.85 -18.56
C SER A 567 -3.80 11.22 -18.08
N LEU A 568 -4.42 12.23 -18.68
CA LEU A 568 -5.82 12.55 -18.39
C LEU A 568 -6.76 11.41 -18.79
N ALA A 569 -6.34 10.56 -19.73
CA ALA A 569 -7.10 9.39 -20.17
C ALA A 569 -6.92 8.16 -19.27
N ASP A 570 -6.02 8.22 -18.28
CA ASP A 570 -5.92 7.21 -17.23
C ASP A 570 -6.97 7.56 -16.17
N GLY A 571 -8.20 7.13 -16.43
CA GLY A 571 -9.36 7.44 -15.60
C GLY A 571 -9.38 6.66 -14.30
N ASN A 572 -8.75 5.47 -14.26
CA ASN A 572 -8.62 4.70 -13.02
C ASN A 572 -7.38 5.05 -12.18
N ARG A 573 -6.48 5.85 -12.76
CA ARG A 573 -5.24 6.36 -12.17
C ARG A 573 -4.30 5.26 -11.71
N ASN A 574 -4.30 4.14 -12.41
CA ASN A 574 -3.40 3.02 -12.15
C ASN A 574 -2.03 3.19 -12.85
N GLY A 575 -1.84 4.27 -13.58
CA GLY A 575 -0.61 4.58 -14.31
C GLY A 575 -0.57 4.03 -15.74
N GLU A 576 -1.64 3.40 -16.24
CA GLU A 576 -1.74 2.85 -17.58
C GLU A 576 -3.07 3.21 -18.26
N VAL A 577 -3.04 3.70 -19.49
CA VAL A 577 -4.27 3.95 -20.26
C VAL A 577 -4.70 2.68 -20.98
N ASP A 578 -5.76 2.03 -20.51
CA ASP A 578 -6.22 0.74 -21.01
C ASP A 578 -7.76 0.62 -21.15
N ALA A 579 -8.28 -0.61 -21.14
CA ALA A 579 -9.71 -0.86 -21.32
C ALA A 579 -10.57 -0.52 -20.08
N ALA A 580 -9.96 -0.42 -18.89
CA ALA A 580 -10.63 0.01 -17.67
C ALA A 580 -11.01 1.50 -17.77
N ASP A 581 -10.14 2.35 -18.32
CA ASP A 581 -10.44 3.77 -18.53
C ASP A 581 -11.58 3.98 -19.52
N TYR A 582 -11.59 3.18 -20.59
CA TYR A 582 -12.71 3.19 -21.52
C TYR A 582 -14.06 2.94 -20.83
N ALA A 583 -14.09 2.06 -19.82
CA ALA A 583 -15.30 1.78 -19.07
C ALA A 583 -15.75 3.04 -18.28
N ILE A 584 -14.81 3.78 -17.70
CA ILE A 584 -15.08 5.04 -16.98
C ILE A 584 -15.69 6.09 -17.91
N TRP A 585 -15.08 6.32 -19.08
CA TRP A 585 -15.66 7.21 -20.10
C TRP A 585 -17.08 6.79 -20.51
N ARG A 586 -17.27 5.49 -20.80
CA ARG A 586 -18.57 4.95 -21.22
C ARG A 586 -19.63 5.18 -20.15
N ASP A 587 -19.30 4.94 -18.89
CA ASP A 587 -20.24 5.05 -17.78
C ASP A 587 -20.57 6.52 -17.48
N GLY A 588 -19.58 7.42 -17.63
CA GLY A 588 -19.77 8.87 -17.60
C GLY A 588 -20.76 9.37 -18.67
N LEU A 589 -20.67 8.84 -19.90
CA LEU A 589 -21.58 9.14 -21.01
C LEU A 589 -23.05 8.72 -20.70
N GLU A 590 -23.25 7.60 -20.00
CA GLU A 590 -24.57 7.10 -19.63
C GLU A 590 -25.20 7.88 -18.45
N SER A 591 -24.39 8.41 -17.54
CA SER A 591 -24.86 9.23 -16.40
C SER A 591 -25.61 10.49 -16.85
N ILE A 592 -25.15 11.15 -17.92
CA ILE A 592 -25.75 12.36 -18.51
C ILE A 592 -27.09 12.04 -19.21
N ALA A 593 -27.27 10.81 -19.71
CA ALA A 593 -28.52 10.38 -20.33
C ALA A 593 -29.67 10.19 -19.31
N THR A 594 -29.36 10.04 -18.02
CA THR A 594 -30.36 9.82 -16.95
C THR A 594 -30.81 11.10 -16.22
N THR A 595 -30.04 12.20 -16.31
CA THR A 595 -30.36 13.49 -15.66
C THR A 595 -31.18 14.46 -16.52
N GLY A 596 -31.45 14.11 -17.78
CA GLY A 596 -32.02 15.01 -18.78
C GLY A 596 -33.49 14.78 -19.18
N VAL A 597 -34.46 14.78 -18.25
CA VAL A 597 -35.84 15.26 -18.56
C VAL A 597 -36.49 15.89 -17.32
N PRO A 598 -36.57 17.23 -17.21
CA PRO A 598 -37.61 17.85 -16.41
C PRO A 598 -38.94 17.56 -17.10
N GLU A 599 -39.85 16.84 -16.43
CA GLU A 599 -41.23 16.73 -16.86
C GLU A 599 -41.84 18.14 -16.94
N CYS A 600 -41.89 18.72 -18.14
CA CYS A 600 -42.63 19.93 -18.40
C CYS A 600 -44.13 19.57 -18.41
N PRO A 601 -44.99 20.08 -17.50
CA PRO A 601 -46.40 19.66 -17.41
C PRO A 601 -47.30 20.13 -18.56
N ALA A 602 -46.76 20.55 -19.71
CA ALA A 602 -47.52 21.26 -20.75
C ALA A 602 -47.58 20.58 -22.12
N CYS A 603 -46.97 19.40 -22.34
CA CYS A 603 -47.00 18.73 -23.65
C CYS A 603 -47.82 17.43 -23.70
N LEU A 604 -48.70 17.18 -22.73
CA LEU A 604 -49.70 16.11 -22.80
C LEU A 604 -50.95 16.53 -23.61
N SER A 605 -50.77 17.12 -24.78
CA SER A 605 -51.87 17.40 -25.71
C SER A 605 -51.40 17.46 -27.15
N CYS A 606 -50.72 16.42 -27.65
CA CYS A 606 -50.57 16.18 -29.10
C CYS A 606 -50.28 14.70 -29.45
N LEU A 607 -50.74 13.74 -28.65
CA LEU A 607 -50.69 12.31 -29.02
C LEU A 607 -52.10 11.71 -29.12
N CYS A 608 -52.84 12.04 -30.18
CA CYS A 608 -53.99 11.28 -30.65
C CYS A 608 -54.36 11.76 -32.07
N LEU A 609 -53.58 11.39 -33.07
CA LEU A 609 -54.10 10.98 -34.38
C LEU A 609 -52.94 10.43 -35.22
N ALA A 610 -53.21 9.34 -35.95
CA ALA A 610 -52.37 8.74 -37.00
C ALA A 610 -51.43 7.59 -36.61
N VAL A 611 -51.95 6.50 -36.04
CA VAL A 611 -51.58 5.13 -36.49
C VAL A 611 -52.77 4.18 -36.31
N MET A 612 -53.70 4.17 -37.27
CA MET A 612 -54.54 3.00 -37.57
C MET A 612 -54.75 2.95 -39.09
N MET A 613 -54.81 1.74 -39.65
CA MET A 613 -54.67 1.35 -41.06
C MET A 613 -53.19 1.15 -41.42
N PHE A 614 -52.67 -0.07 -41.62
CA PHE A 614 -53.22 -1.17 -42.41
C PHE A 614 -52.81 -2.54 -41.85
N THR A 615 -53.80 -3.42 -41.64
CA THR A 615 -53.63 -4.87 -41.52
C THR A 615 -53.71 -5.54 -42.90
N LYS A 616 -52.96 -6.65 -43.06
CA LYS A 616 -52.92 -7.50 -44.26
C LYS A 616 -54.29 -8.15 -44.58
N ARG A 617 -54.67 -8.03 -45.86
CA ARG A 617 -55.11 -9.05 -46.86
C ARG A 617 -56.03 -10.23 -46.47
N PRO A 618 -56.87 -10.68 -47.42
CA PRO A 618 -56.44 -11.76 -48.33
C PRO A 618 -55.96 -11.30 -49.71
#